data_AF-A0A6H1Q8W5-F1
#
_entry.id   AF-A0A6H1Q8W5-F1
#
_cell.length_a   1.000
_cell.length_b   1.000
_cell.length_c   1.000
_cell.angle_alpha   90.00
_cell.angle_beta   90.00
_cell.angle_gamma   90.00
#
_symmetry.space_group_name_H-M   'P 1'
#
loop_
_entity.id
_entity.type
_entity.pdbx_description
1 polymer ?
#
loop_
_entity_poly.entity_id
_entity_poly.type
_entity_poly.pdbx_seq_one_letter_code
_entity_poly.pdbx_strand_id
1 'polypeptide(L)'
;MARQNPDGNFGKLLEDVTRGGLRHASAEALAELAKQLWYGQGDLVSVLEDEVSRRLRQVDQKQRALYLVDRLRRFPCVPREKAALLKAFVSSWSSLKPAARSPRASQLVATHRLDKLAFEWGLEEDVSPQMKEVLQYQTRHYAATQGVSTGYSDGAPSPAEDRSRAVVAMAR
;
A
#
# COMPACT_ATOMS: atom_id res chain seq x y z
N MET A 1 26.84 8.61 -1.17
CA MET A 1 25.46 8.42 -0.64
C MET A 1 25.15 6.94 -0.70
N ALA A 2 24.98 6.29 0.44
CA ALA A 2 24.78 4.85 0.53
C ALA A 2 23.45 4.46 -0.11
N ARG A 3 23.50 3.66 -1.18
CA ARG A 3 22.34 2.92 -1.70
C ARG A 3 22.01 1.85 -0.67
N GLN A 4 21.12 2.16 0.27
CA GLN A 4 20.55 1.15 1.15
C GLN A 4 19.68 0.24 0.28
N ASN A 5 19.94 -1.07 0.32
CA ASN A 5 19.11 -2.09 -0.35
C ASN A 5 17.67 -1.98 0.19
N PRO A 6 16.70 -1.54 -0.63
CA PRO A 6 15.33 -1.28 -0.15
C PRO A 6 14.53 -2.56 0.13
N ASP A 7 14.97 -3.71 -0.39
CA ASP A 7 14.17 -4.95 -0.35
C ASP A 7 14.30 -5.74 0.96
N GLY A 8 15.35 -5.48 1.76
CA GLY A 8 15.60 -6.18 3.03
C GLY A 8 14.97 -5.54 4.28
N ASN A 9 14.48 -4.29 4.20
CA ASN A 9 14.00 -3.53 5.35
C ASN A 9 12.46 -3.49 5.47
N PHE A 10 11.73 -3.81 4.41
CA PHE A 10 10.27 -3.65 4.40
C PHE A 10 9.59 -4.47 5.51
N GLY A 11 9.96 -5.75 5.65
CA GLY A 11 9.32 -6.62 6.63
C GLY A 11 9.54 -6.18 8.07
N LYS A 12 10.79 -5.79 8.41
CA LYS A 12 11.12 -5.22 9.72
C LYS A 12 10.38 -3.92 9.99
N LEU A 13 10.31 -3.03 9.00
CA LEU A 13 9.60 -1.77 9.11
C LEU A 13 8.09 -1.98 9.32
N LEU A 14 7.51 -2.95 8.61
CA LEU A 14 6.12 -3.36 8.79
C LEU A 14 5.89 -3.91 10.20
N GLU A 15 6.78 -4.76 10.70
CA GLU A 15 6.74 -5.28 12.06
C GLU A 15 6.77 -4.13 13.09
N ASP A 16 7.72 -3.22 12.97
CA ASP A 16 7.92 -2.10 13.88
C ASP A 16 6.70 -1.14 13.90
N VAL A 17 6.18 -0.78 12.72
CA VAL A 17 5.00 0.11 12.59
C VAL A 17 3.74 -0.53 13.18
N THR A 18 3.61 -1.86 13.11
CA THR A 18 2.40 -2.58 13.53
C THR A 18 2.48 -3.14 14.95
N ARG A 19 3.68 -3.14 15.56
CA ARG A 19 3.93 -3.66 16.92
C ARG A 19 3.06 -2.97 17.96
N GLY A 20 2.92 -1.64 17.84
CA GLY A 20 2.08 -0.82 18.70
C GLY A 20 0.75 -0.43 18.05
N GLY A 21 0.05 0.51 18.68
CA GLY A 21 -1.11 1.14 18.06
C GLY A 21 -0.71 2.04 16.90
N LEU A 22 -1.42 1.94 15.76
CA LEU A 22 -1.14 2.68 14.53
C LEU A 22 -1.10 4.19 14.72
N ARG A 23 -1.86 4.73 15.67
CA ARG A 23 -1.83 6.16 16.04
C ARG A 23 -0.51 6.65 16.63
N HIS A 24 0.34 5.73 17.11
CA HIS A 24 1.65 6.06 17.69
C HIS A 24 2.80 5.77 16.71
N ALA A 25 2.51 5.15 15.56
CA ALA A 25 3.52 4.99 14.51
C ALA A 25 3.95 6.38 14.04
N SER A 26 5.27 6.58 13.91
CA SER A 26 5.79 7.85 13.42
C SER A 26 5.42 8.04 11.95
N ALA A 27 5.20 9.30 11.57
CA ALA A 27 4.84 9.64 10.21
C ALA A 27 5.98 9.30 9.24
N GLU A 28 7.24 9.41 9.68
CA GLU A 28 8.43 9.06 8.90
C GLU A 28 8.50 7.56 8.63
N ALA A 29 8.25 6.71 9.63
CA ALA A 29 8.27 5.26 9.47
C ALA A 29 7.13 4.81 8.53
N LEU A 30 5.94 5.40 8.68
CA LEU A 30 4.82 5.12 7.79
C LEU A 30 5.08 5.61 6.36
N ALA A 31 5.72 6.77 6.20
CA ALA A 31 6.11 7.30 4.89
C ALA A 31 7.16 6.41 4.22
N GLU A 32 8.14 5.92 4.98
CA GLU A 32 9.15 4.99 4.46
C GLU A 32 8.50 3.67 4.03
N LEU A 33 7.57 3.13 4.83
CA LEU A 33 6.81 1.93 4.49
C LEU A 33 6.01 2.12 3.21
N ALA A 34 5.32 3.27 3.08
CA ALA A 34 4.55 3.60 1.90
C ALA A 34 5.43 3.73 0.65
N LYS A 35 6.58 4.42 0.74
CA LYS A 35 7.51 4.55 -0.39
C LYS A 35 8.03 3.19 -0.85
N GLN A 36 8.41 2.31 0.07
CA GLN A 36 8.86 0.95 -0.29
C GLN A 36 7.73 0.14 -0.94
N LEU A 37 6.49 0.24 -0.42
CA LEU A 37 5.34 -0.40 -1.05
C LEU A 37 5.03 0.17 -2.44
N TRP A 38 5.11 1.48 -2.62
CA TRP A 38 4.78 2.13 -3.89
C TRP A 38 5.87 1.93 -4.95
N TYR A 39 7.12 2.19 -4.59
CA TYR A 39 8.23 2.35 -5.53
C TYR A 39 9.31 1.25 -5.43
N GLY A 40 9.27 0.40 -4.40
CA GLY A 40 10.19 -0.73 -4.27
C GLY A 40 10.01 -1.73 -5.42
N GLN A 41 11.12 -2.31 -5.89
CA GLN A 41 11.17 -3.24 -7.02
C GLN A 41 11.28 -4.71 -6.61
N GLY A 42 11.54 -5.01 -5.34
CA GLY A 42 11.59 -6.39 -4.83
C GLY A 42 10.23 -7.10 -4.80
N ASP A 43 10.29 -8.42 -4.63
CA ASP A 43 9.11 -9.28 -4.43
C ASP A 43 8.48 -9.04 -3.06
N LEU A 44 7.62 -8.02 -3.02
CA LEU A 44 6.93 -7.60 -1.81
C LEU A 44 5.93 -8.66 -1.31
N VAL A 45 5.36 -9.48 -2.19
CA VAL A 45 4.38 -10.49 -1.81
C VAL A 45 5.05 -11.58 -0.98
N SER A 46 6.20 -12.09 -1.42
CA SER A 46 6.96 -13.08 -0.65
C SER A 46 7.39 -12.55 0.73
N VAL A 47 7.83 -11.29 0.81
CA VAL A 47 8.17 -10.64 2.10
C VAL A 47 6.94 -10.55 2.99
N LEU A 48 5.81 -10.09 2.45
CA LEU A 48 4.55 -9.97 3.18
C LEU A 48 4.03 -11.33 3.67
N GLU A 49 4.16 -12.38 2.87
CA GLU A 49 3.79 -13.74 3.26
C GLU A 49 4.63 -14.27 4.42
N ASP A 50 5.96 -14.09 4.39
CA ASP A 50 6.84 -14.48 5.50
C ASP A 50 6.49 -13.71 6.78
N GLU A 51 6.33 -12.38 6.68
CA GLU A 51 6.02 -11.53 7.82
C GLU A 51 4.68 -11.88 8.45
N VAL A 52 3.59 -11.89 7.67
CA VAL A 52 2.23 -12.13 8.19
C VAL A 52 2.04 -13.58 8.65
N SER A 53 2.67 -14.56 8.00
CA SER A 53 2.52 -15.97 8.38
C SER A 53 3.36 -16.34 9.58
N ARG A 54 4.63 -15.90 9.63
CA ARG A 54 5.64 -16.47 10.54
C ARG A 54 6.12 -15.50 11.62
N ARG A 55 6.19 -14.20 11.33
CA ARG A 55 6.86 -13.23 12.22
C ARG A 55 5.89 -12.41 13.07
N LEU A 56 4.82 -11.90 12.47
CA LEU A 56 3.78 -11.20 13.21
C LEU A 56 3.02 -12.21 14.08
N ARG A 57 3.12 -12.08 15.41
CA ARG A 57 2.59 -13.08 16.34
C ARG A 57 1.14 -12.83 16.74
N GLN A 58 0.77 -11.56 16.90
CA GLN A 58 -0.53 -11.15 17.40
C GLN A 58 -1.52 -10.96 16.24
N VAL A 59 -2.78 -11.38 16.44
CA VAL A 59 -3.84 -11.22 15.44
C VAL A 59 -4.04 -9.73 15.10
N ASP A 60 -4.12 -8.88 16.12
CA ASP A 60 -4.26 -7.42 15.95
C ASP A 60 -3.11 -6.84 15.13
N GLN A 61 -1.87 -7.31 15.34
CA GLN A 61 -0.70 -6.88 14.57
C GLN A 61 -0.82 -7.28 13.10
N LYS A 62 -1.28 -8.51 12.81
CA LYS A 62 -1.56 -8.96 11.44
C LYS A 62 -2.66 -8.12 10.79
N GLN A 63 -3.74 -7.83 11.51
CA GLN A 63 -4.84 -6.98 11.02
C GLN A 63 -4.36 -5.57 10.71
N ARG A 64 -3.50 -4.98 11.55
CA ARG A 64 -2.84 -3.68 11.28
C ARG A 64 -1.99 -3.74 10.01
N ALA A 65 -1.16 -4.77 9.85
CA ALA A 65 -0.34 -4.95 8.66
C ALA A 65 -1.18 -5.07 7.38
N LEU A 66 -2.21 -5.92 7.40
CA LEU A 66 -3.09 -6.15 6.25
C LEU A 66 -3.91 -4.91 5.91
N TYR A 67 -4.38 -4.17 6.92
CA TYR A 67 -5.00 -2.87 6.72
C TYR A 67 -4.07 -1.88 6.00
N LEU A 68 -2.81 -1.76 6.43
CA LEU A 68 -1.83 -0.86 5.81
C LEU A 68 -1.61 -1.23 4.34
N VAL A 69 -1.40 -2.51 4.04
CA VAL A 69 -1.21 -2.99 2.66
C VAL A 69 -2.47 -2.75 1.82
N ASP A 70 -3.66 -3.06 2.34
CA ASP A 70 -4.92 -2.87 1.62
C ASP A 70 -5.23 -1.40 1.35
N ARG A 71 -4.84 -0.50 2.26
CA ARG A 71 -4.95 0.95 2.06
C ARG A 71 -3.94 1.45 1.04
N LEU A 72 -2.66 1.13 1.23
CA LEU A 72 -1.56 1.70 0.45
C LEU A 72 -1.52 1.20 -1.01
N ARG A 73 -2.00 -0.02 -1.29
CA ARG A 73 -2.06 -0.54 -2.67
C ARG A 73 -3.07 0.17 -3.56
N ARG A 74 -3.99 0.96 -2.99
CA ARG A 74 -5.09 1.64 -3.71
C ARG A 74 -4.69 2.99 -4.28
N PHE A 75 -3.47 3.46 -4.02
CA PHE A 75 -3.00 4.74 -4.52
C PHE A 75 -2.63 4.66 -6.01
N PRO A 76 -2.92 5.72 -6.81
CA PRO A 76 -2.66 5.72 -8.25
C PRO A 76 -1.18 5.62 -8.64
N CYS A 77 -0.25 5.91 -7.71
CA CYS A 77 1.18 5.73 -7.95
C CYS A 77 1.59 4.25 -8.04
N VAL A 78 0.77 3.31 -7.56
CA VAL A 78 1.05 1.88 -7.62
C VAL A 78 0.66 1.33 -9.00
N PRO A 79 1.57 0.64 -9.73
CA PRO A 79 1.24 -0.03 -10.98
C PRO A 79 0.07 -1.01 -10.81
N ARG A 80 -0.82 -1.11 -11.80
CA ARG A 80 -2.04 -1.95 -11.75
C ARG A 80 -1.74 -3.41 -11.44
N GLU A 81 -0.68 -3.96 -12.05
CA GLU A 81 -0.23 -5.34 -11.81
C GLU A 81 0.19 -5.54 -10.35
N LYS A 82 1.03 -4.65 -9.82
CA LYS A 82 1.45 -4.68 -8.41
C LYS A 82 0.25 -4.52 -7.47
N ALA A 83 -0.68 -3.61 -7.77
CA ALA A 83 -1.88 -3.42 -6.98
C ALA A 83 -2.80 -4.66 -6.99
N ALA A 84 -2.84 -5.41 -8.09
CA ALA A 84 -3.59 -6.66 -8.23
C ALA A 84 -2.93 -7.80 -7.43
N LEU A 85 -1.60 -7.94 -7.48
CA LEU A 85 -0.87 -8.90 -6.66
C LEU A 85 -1.08 -8.64 -5.16
N LEU A 86 -0.94 -7.38 -4.73
CA LEU A 86 -1.22 -6.98 -3.34
C LEU A 86 -2.68 -7.21 -2.96
N LYS A 87 -3.63 -7.04 -3.90
CA LYS A 87 -5.05 -7.37 -3.67
C LYS A 87 -5.22 -8.86 -3.40
N ALA A 88 -4.62 -9.71 -4.22
CA ALA A 88 -4.71 -11.16 -4.10
C ALA A 88 -4.13 -11.62 -2.75
N PHE A 89 -2.95 -11.11 -2.40
CA PHE A 89 -2.34 -11.31 -1.09
C PHE A 89 -3.29 -10.91 0.05
N VAL A 90 -3.79 -9.68 0.07
CA VAL A 90 -4.71 -9.22 1.13
C VAL A 90 -5.98 -10.09 1.20
N SER A 91 -6.47 -10.58 0.07
CA SER A 91 -7.68 -11.39 -0.01
C SER A 91 -7.49 -12.81 0.54
N SER A 92 -6.28 -13.38 0.44
CA SER A 92 -5.98 -14.70 1.01
C SER A 92 -6.06 -14.70 2.54
N TRP A 93 -5.93 -13.53 3.17
CA TRP A 93 -6.07 -13.32 4.61
C TRP A 93 -7.44 -12.82 5.06
N SER A 94 -8.46 -12.93 4.21
CA SER A 94 -9.82 -12.47 4.53
C SER A 94 -10.43 -13.15 5.77
N SER A 95 -9.98 -14.36 6.12
CA SER A 95 -10.36 -15.08 7.35
C SER A 95 -9.96 -14.35 8.65
N LEU A 96 -8.99 -13.43 8.61
CA LEU A 96 -8.62 -12.60 9.76
C LEU A 96 -9.57 -11.43 10.01
N LYS A 97 -10.49 -11.14 9.08
CA LYS A 97 -11.55 -10.15 9.32
C LYS A 97 -12.54 -10.72 10.34
N PRO A 98 -12.79 -10.02 11.47
CA PRO A 98 -13.70 -10.53 12.48
C PRO A 98 -15.14 -10.60 11.94
N ALA A 99 -15.87 -11.65 12.34
CA ALA A 99 -17.27 -11.85 12.00
C ALA A 99 -18.19 -10.80 12.62
N ALA A 100 -17.85 -10.33 13.82
CA ALA A 100 -18.55 -9.25 14.53
C ALA A 100 -17.58 -8.11 14.85
N ARG A 101 -18.04 -6.87 14.66
CA ARG A 101 -17.25 -5.66 14.94
C ARG A 101 -17.54 -5.19 16.36
N SER A 102 -16.56 -4.56 16.99
CA SER A 102 -16.79 -3.98 18.31
C SER A 102 -17.82 -2.83 18.21
N PRO A 103 -18.65 -2.62 19.24
CA PRO A 103 -19.55 -1.47 19.30
C PRO A 103 -18.79 -0.14 19.17
N ARG A 104 -17.59 -0.07 19.74
CA ARG A 104 -16.71 1.10 19.67
C ARG A 104 -16.22 1.38 18.26
N ALA A 105 -15.74 0.37 17.52
CA ALA A 105 -15.35 0.53 16.12
C ALA A 105 -16.54 1.04 15.28
N SER A 106 -17.73 0.51 15.53
CA SER A 106 -18.97 0.92 14.84
C SER A 106 -19.30 2.38 15.10
N GLN A 107 -19.18 2.84 16.34
CA GLN A 107 -19.37 4.25 16.71
C GLN A 107 -18.32 5.16 16.06
N LEU A 108 -17.05 4.75 16.02
CA LEU A 108 -15.98 5.54 15.41
C LEU A 108 -16.19 5.73 13.90
N VAL A 109 -16.61 4.69 13.17
CA VAL A 109 -16.97 4.83 11.75
C VAL A 109 -18.18 5.73 11.56
N ALA A 110 -19.23 5.54 12.37
CA ALA A 110 -20.45 6.36 12.28
C ALA A 110 -20.19 7.86 12.53
N THR A 111 -19.14 8.18 13.28
CA THR A 111 -18.71 9.55 13.57
C THR A 111 -17.56 10.04 12.67
N HIS A 112 -17.21 9.30 11.61
CA HIS A 112 -16.12 9.62 10.69
C HIS A 112 -14.74 9.77 11.35
N ARG A 113 -14.52 9.09 12.48
CA ARG A 113 -13.27 9.08 13.24
C ARG A 113 -12.41 7.83 13.01
N LEU A 114 -12.87 6.95 12.13
CA LEU A 114 -12.17 5.73 11.76
C LEU A 114 -12.37 5.43 10.28
N ASP A 115 -11.26 5.10 9.62
CA ASP A 115 -11.25 4.65 8.24
C ASP A 115 -12.08 3.37 8.04
N LYS A 116 -12.81 3.32 6.93
CA LYS A 116 -13.66 2.17 6.61
C LYS A 116 -12.86 0.86 6.45
N LEU A 117 -11.66 0.89 5.87
CA LEU A 117 -10.82 -0.31 5.76
C LEU A 117 -10.30 -0.73 7.13
N ALA A 118 -9.91 0.20 7.99
CA ALA A 118 -9.50 -0.14 9.36
C ALA A 118 -10.64 -0.87 10.10
N PHE A 119 -11.86 -0.35 9.98
CA PHE A 119 -13.05 -1.02 10.49
C PHE A 119 -13.29 -2.40 9.88
N GLU A 120 -13.17 -2.55 8.56
CA GLU A 120 -13.28 -3.85 7.86
C GLU A 120 -12.19 -4.86 8.27
N TRP A 121 -11.04 -4.40 8.75
CA TRP A 121 -9.98 -5.24 9.31
C TRP A 121 -10.13 -5.51 10.81
N GLY A 122 -11.07 -4.85 11.48
CA GLY A 122 -11.42 -5.11 12.88
C GLY A 122 -10.76 -4.15 13.86
N LEU A 123 -10.14 -3.10 13.33
CA LEU A 123 -9.37 -2.14 14.10
C LEU A 123 -10.29 -1.05 14.65
N GLU A 124 -9.88 -0.47 15.78
CA GLU A 124 -10.48 0.73 16.39
C GLU A 124 -9.60 1.97 16.22
N GLU A 125 -8.56 1.85 15.39
CA GLU A 125 -7.59 2.88 15.10
C GLU A 125 -7.20 2.81 13.62
N ASP A 126 -6.72 3.92 13.09
CA ASP A 126 -6.22 4.02 11.72
C ASP A 126 -4.94 4.86 11.67
N VAL A 127 -4.51 5.19 10.46
CA VAL A 127 -3.35 6.06 10.19
C VAL A 127 -3.75 7.41 9.61
N SER A 128 -5.05 7.75 9.63
CA SER A 128 -5.57 8.98 9.04
C SER A 128 -4.84 10.24 9.53
N PRO A 129 -4.46 10.37 10.83
CA PRO A 129 -3.68 11.51 11.32
C PRO A 129 -2.30 11.66 10.65
N GLN A 130 -1.58 10.56 10.45
CA GLN A 130 -0.23 10.56 9.86
C GLN A 130 -0.25 10.60 8.33
N MET A 131 -1.37 10.24 7.69
CA MET A 131 -1.43 10.16 6.24
C MET A 131 -1.12 11.48 5.54
N LYS A 132 -1.36 12.64 6.16
CA LYS A 132 -1.05 13.94 5.57
C LYS A 132 0.43 14.03 5.12
N GLU A 133 1.35 13.51 5.93
CA GLU A 133 2.79 13.51 5.66
C GLU A 133 3.21 12.42 4.67
N VAL A 134 2.40 11.37 4.53
CA VAL A 134 2.65 10.27 3.60
C VAL A 134 2.18 10.63 2.19
N LEU A 135 1.07 11.37 2.07
CA LEU A 135 0.41 11.70 0.80
C LEU A 135 1.23 12.62 -0.12
N GLN A 136 2.24 13.32 0.39
CA GLN A 136 3.16 14.09 -0.46
C GLN A 136 3.95 13.18 -1.42
N TYR A 137 4.18 11.92 -1.02
CA TYR A 137 4.99 10.97 -1.78
C TYR A 137 4.18 10.15 -2.81
N GLN A 138 2.85 10.21 -2.83
CA GLN A 138 2.07 9.51 -3.88
C GLN A 138 1.88 10.36 -5.15
N THR A 139 2.32 11.62 -5.18
CA THR A 139 2.05 12.52 -6.30
C THR A 139 2.77 12.09 -7.58
N ARG A 140 2.20 12.44 -8.76
CA ARG A 140 2.86 12.21 -10.06
C ARG A 140 4.24 12.86 -10.14
N HIS A 141 4.42 14.04 -9.53
CA HIS A 141 5.70 14.74 -9.51
C HIS A 141 6.76 13.96 -8.73
N TYR A 142 6.41 13.48 -7.53
CA TYR A 142 7.33 12.66 -6.74
C TYR A 142 7.61 11.32 -7.44
N ALA A 143 6.59 10.66 -7.97
CA ALA A 143 6.73 9.41 -8.73
C ALA A 143 7.76 9.53 -9.87
N ALA A 144 7.75 10.65 -10.60
CA ALA A 144 8.71 10.91 -11.68
C ALA A 144 10.16 11.01 -11.20
N THR A 145 10.42 11.39 -9.95
CA THR A 145 11.79 11.44 -9.38
C THR A 145 12.33 10.08 -8.97
N GLN A 146 11.48 9.06 -8.87
CA GLN A 146 11.87 7.72 -8.43
C GLN A 146 12.55 6.89 -9.53
N GLY A 147 12.39 7.27 -10.81
CA GLY A 147 13.01 6.56 -11.93
C GLY A 147 12.50 5.13 -12.15
N VAL A 148 11.31 4.80 -11.62
CA VAL A 148 10.66 3.49 -11.77
C VAL A 148 9.32 3.62 -12.50
N SER A 149 8.82 2.52 -13.06
CA SER A 149 7.45 2.48 -13.59
C SER A 149 6.45 2.62 -12.44
N THR A 150 5.43 3.45 -12.63
CA THR A 150 4.40 3.75 -11.62
C THR A 150 3.01 3.65 -12.24
N GLY A 151 1.97 3.60 -11.42
CA GLY A 151 0.58 3.53 -11.93
C GLY A 151 0.15 4.75 -12.75
N TYR A 152 0.92 5.85 -12.72
CA TYR A 152 0.72 7.00 -13.62
C TYR A 152 1.20 6.74 -15.05
N SER A 153 2.06 5.74 -15.26
CA SER A 153 2.59 5.36 -16.57
C SER A 153 1.65 4.38 -17.30
N ASP A 154 0.76 3.68 -16.59
CA ASP A 154 -0.15 2.63 -17.10
C ASP A 154 -1.21 3.12 -18.10
N GLY A 155 -1.27 4.43 -18.37
CA GLY A 155 -2.21 5.05 -19.31
C GLY A 155 -1.57 6.00 -20.32
N ALA A 156 -0.25 6.10 -20.37
CA ALA A 156 0.42 6.85 -21.43
C ALA A 156 0.41 6.00 -22.71
N PRO A 157 -0.21 6.46 -23.82
CA PRO A 157 -0.05 5.77 -25.09
C PRO A 157 1.44 5.69 -25.42
N SER A 158 1.91 4.50 -25.76
CA SER A 158 3.28 4.35 -26.24
C SER A 158 3.41 5.18 -27.52
N PRO A 159 4.43 6.05 -27.66
CA PRO A 159 4.63 6.81 -28.90
C PRO A 159 4.89 5.92 -30.13
N ALA A 160 5.04 4.60 -29.94
CA ALA A 160 5.15 3.61 -31.00
C ALA A 160 3.80 3.27 -31.69
N GLU A 161 2.65 3.47 -31.03
CA GLU A 161 1.34 3.10 -31.61
C GLU A 161 0.77 4.20 -32.53
N ASP A 162 1.24 5.44 -32.39
CA ASP A 162 0.75 6.58 -33.18
C ASP A 162 1.36 6.62 -34.60
N ARG A 163 2.57 6.08 -34.79
CA ARG A 163 3.21 6.04 -36.11
C ARG A 163 2.59 4.99 -37.04
N SER A 164 2.05 3.91 -36.52
CA SER A 164 1.45 2.85 -37.35
C SER A 164 0.09 3.25 -37.92
N ARG A 165 -0.62 4.19 -37.26
CA ARG A 165 -1.93 4.67 -37.71
C ARG A 165 -1.83 5.74 -38.81
N ALA A 166 -0.73 6.50 -38.85
CA ALA A 166 -0.50 7.54 -39.86
C ALA A 166 -0.14 6.98 -41.24
N VAL A 167 0.51 5.82 -41.33
CA VAL A 167 0.95 5.25 -42.63
C VAL A 167 -0.20 4.61 -43.40
N VAL A 168 -1.23 4.09 -42.72
CA VAL A 168 -2.38 3.44 -43.37
C VAL A 168 -3.37 4.46 -43.97
N ALA A 169 -3.39 5.70 -43.49
CA ALA A 169 -4.30 6.74 -43.96
C ALA A 169 -3.86 7.46 -45.25
N MET A 170 -2.62 7.24 -45.73
CA MET A 170 -2.06 7.89 -46.93
C MET A 170 -2.01 6.97 -48.16
N ALA A 171 -2.57 5.75 -48.07
CA ALA A 171 -2.50 4.74 -49.14
C ALA A 171 -3.88 4.36 -49.74
N ARG A 172 -4.85 5.28 -49.76
CA ARG A 172 -6.14 5.07 -50.43
C ARG A 172 -6.50 6.24 -51.32
#